data_AF-A0A958EEJ0-F1
#
_entry.id   AF-A0A958EEJ0-F1
#
_cell.length_a   1.000
_cell.length_b   1.000
_cell.length_c   1.000
_cell.angle_alpha   90.00
_cell.angle_beta   90.00
_cell.angle_gamma   90.00
#
_symmetry.space_group_name_H-M   'P 1'
#
loop_
_entity.id
_entity.type
_entity.pdbx_description
1 polymer ?
#
loop_
_entity_poly.entity_id
_entity_poly.type
_entity_poly.pdbx_seq_one_letter_code
_entity_poly.pdbx_strand_id
1 'polypeptide(L)'
;MRFFATNLRSKLILIILVALAVGLTLVGSALYFRYQTYLYNQIEGILTHYAGLAETSLDLSRMEDTDLPYLREFAVRIAATVDCRVTLINPDGNVVADSEIPIDSLGYLDNHLRRPEVQASLAKGIGFNIRRSKTISKDLLYLSKTINFNGKHLGFLR
;
A
#
# COMPACT_ATOMS: atom_id res chain seq x y z
N MET A 1 52.13 14.98 29.21
CA MET A 1 51.46 14.18 28.17
C MET A 1 51.67 12.69 28.48
N ARG A 2 50.72 12.03 29.16
CA ARG A 2 50.83 10.59 29.45
C ARG A 2 50.22 9.81 28.29
N PHE A 3 51.08 9.26 27.43
CA PHE A 3 50.67 8.23 26.48
C PHE A 3 50.15 7.03 27.31
N PHE A 4 48.85 6.75 27.23
CA PHE A 4 48.30 5.51 27.75
C PHE A 4 48.92 4.35 26.95
N ALA A 5 49.99 3.75 27.47
CA ALA A 5 50.47 2.46 27.01
C ALA A 5 49.42 1.42 27.40
N THR A 6 48.39 1.26 26.57
CA THR A 6 47.36 0.24 26.75
C THR A 6 48.04 -1.14 26.71
N ASN A 7 47.94 -1.90 27.80
CA ASN A 7 48.46 -3.26 27.89
C ASN A 7 47.86 -4.11 26.75
N LEU A 8 48.65 -5.04 26.17
CA LEU A 8 48.21 -5.92 25.06
C LEU A 8 46.82 -6.52 25.29
N ARG A 9 46.53 -6.93 26.54
CA ARG A 9 45.21 -7.42 26.98
C ARG A 9 44.07 -6.45 26.68
N SER A 10 44.22 -5.16 27.01
CA SER A 10 43.20 -4.14 26.78
C SER A 10 42.96 -3.87 25.28
N LYS A 11 44.02 -3.94 24.45
CA LYS A 11 43.88 -3.84 22.99
C LYS A 11 43.09 -5.02 22.40
N LEU A 12 43.40 -6.24 22.85
CA LEU A 12 42.69 -7.45 22.43
C LEU A 12 41.20 -7.41 22.84
N ILE A 13 40.91 -7.02 24.08
CA ILE A 13 39.53 -6.84 24.55
C ILE A 13 38.79 -5.82 23.69
N LEU A 14 39.41 -4.67 23.38
CA LEU A 14 38.80 -3.66 22.52
C LEU A 14 38.50 -4.19 21.11
N ILE A 15 39.44 -4.91 20.49
CA ILE A 15 39.24 -5.51 19.17
C ILE A 15 38.07 -6.49 19.20
N ILE A 16 37.98 -7.34 20.22
CA ILE A 16 36.89 -8.31 20.38
C ILE A 16 35.55 -7.58 20.55
N LEU A 17 35.49 -6.54 21.39
CA LEU A 17 34.27 -5.75 21.60
C LEU A 17 33.82 -5.04 20.33
N VAL A 18 34.74 -4.46 19.57
CA VAL A 18 34.43 -3.83 18.28
C VAL A 18 33.96 -4.86 17.26
N ALA A 19 34.64 -6.00 17.16
CA ALA A 19 34.24 -7.08 16.26
C ALA A 19 32.84 -7.61 16.60
N LEU A 20 32.54 -7.77 17.91
CA LEU A 20 31.22 -8.17 18.38
C LEU A 20 30.15 -7.11 18.04
N ALA A 21 30.43 -5.83 18.29
CA ALA A 21 29.50 -4.74 17.99
C ALA A 21 29.19 -4.65 16.48
N VAL A 22 30.20 -4.80 15.63
CA VAL A 22 30.03 -4.85 14.17
C VAL A 22 29.19 -6.07 13.77
N GLY A 23 29.49 -7.25 14.31
CA GLY A 23 28.72 -8.46 14.06
C GLY A 23 27.24 -8.32 14.43
N LEU A 24 26.96 -7.79 15.63
CA LEU A 24 25.59 -7.54 16.10
C LEU A 24 24.86 -6.51 15.23
N THR A 25 25.56 -5.46 14.78
CA THR A 25 24.97 -4.44 13.90
C THR A 25 24.60 -5.02 12.54
N LEU A 26 25.48 -5.84 11.95
CA LEU A 26 25.23 -6.49 10.66
C LEU A 26 24.05 -7.47 10.75
N VAL A 27 24.02 -8.30 11.79
CA VAL A 27 22.91 -9.24 12.02
C VAL A 27 21.61 -8.48 12.27
N GLY A 28 21.63 -7.46 13.14
CA GLY A 28 20.45 -6.63 13.43
C GLY A 28 19.91 -5.93 12.19
N SER A 29 20.80 -5.35 11.37
CA SER A 29 20.43 -4.71 10.11
C SER A 29 19.82 -5.71 9.12
N ALA A 30 20.42 -6.89 8.96
CA ALA A 30 19.89 -7.93 8.09
C ALA A 30 18.50 -8.40 8.54
N LEU A 31 18.31 -8.62 9.85
CA LEU A 31 17.00 -8.97 10.42
C LEU A 31 15.98 -7.86 10.22
N TYR A 32 16.37 -6.60 10.41
CA TYR A 32 15.50 -5.46 10.19
C TYR A 32 15.02 -5.38 8.74
N PHE A 33 15.91 -5.50 7.75
CA PHE A 33 15.52 -5.52 6.34
C PHE A 33 14.60 -6.69 6.00
N ARG A 34 14.90 -7.89 6.52
CA ARG A 34 14.04 -9.07 6.34
C ARG A 34 12.65 -8.86 6.92
N TYR A 35 12.56 -8.27 8.11
CA TYR A 35 11.30 -7.96 8.77
C TYR A 35 10.48 -6.94 7.98
N GLN A 36 11.11 -5.87 7.47
CA GLN A 36 10.44 -4.88 6.64
C GLN A 36 9.89 -5.48 5.34
N THR A 37 10.70 -6.30 4.64
CA THR A 37 10.25 -7.00 3.43
C THR A 37 9.11 -7.98 3.73
N TYR A 38 9.20 -8.71 4.85
CA TYR A 38 8.13 -9.61 5.29
C TYR A 38 6.83 -8.85 5.53
N LEU A 39 6.87 -7.76 6.32
CA LEU A 39 5.69 -6.92 6.58
C LEU A 39 5.09 -6.36 5.29
N TYR A 40 5.93 -5.82 4.40
CA TYR A 40 5.49 -5.29 3.11
C TYR A 40 4.73 -6.36 2.30
N ASN A 41 5.32 -7.55 2.13
CA ASN A 41 4.70 -8.64 1.38
C ASN A 41 3.41 -9.16 2.03
N GLN A 42 3.33 -9.15 3.37
CA GLN A 42 2.11 -9.53 4.09
C GLN A 42 0.97 -8.55 3.82
N ILE A 43 1.24 -7.23 3.90
CA ILE A 43 0.23 -6.20 3.62
C ILE A 43 -0.18 -6.26 2.15
N GLU A 44 0.77 -6.46 1.23
CA GLU A 44 0.48 -6.64 -0.20
C GLU A 44 -0.47 -7.81 -0.45
N GLY A 45 -0.21 -8.96 0.19
CA GLY A 45 -1.08 -10.15 0.11
C GLY A 45 -2.47 -9.91 0.70
N ILE A 46 -2.56 -9.23 1.85
CA ILE A 46 -3.84 -8.89 2.49
C ILE A 46 -4.67 -7.97 1.59
N LEU A 47 -4.09 -6.89 1.08
CA LEU A 47 -4.80 -5.97 0.18
C LEU A 47 -5.23 -6.65 -1.11
N THR A 48 -4.40 -7.54 -1.66
CA THR A 48 -4.75 -8.34 -2.85
C THR A 48 -5.95 -9.24 -2.57
N HIS A 49 -5.97 -9.90 -1.41
CA HIS A 49 -7.10 -10.73 -1.00
C HIS A 49 -8.39 -9.91 -0.83
N TYR A 50 -8.31 -8.76 -0.15
CA TYR A 50 -9.43 -7.84 0.01
C TYR A 50 -9.94 -7.30 -1.32
N ALA A 51 -9.05 -6.93 -2.24
CA ALA A 51 -9.44 -6.50 -3.57
C ALA A 51 -10.16 -7.61 -4.35
N GLY A 52 -9.72 -8.87 -4.21
CA GLY A 52 -10.41 -10.02 -4.82
C GLY A 52 -11.80 -10.27 -4.25
N LEU A 53 -11.97 -10.15 -2.93
CA LEU A 53 -13.29 -10.26 -2.28
C LEU A 53 -14.23 -9.14 -2.73
N ALA A 54 -13.72 -7.91 -2.76
CA ALA A 54 -14.45 -6.74 -3.21
C ALA A 54 -14.90 -6.90 -4.68
N GLU A 55 -13.99 -7.26 -5.58
CA GLU A 55 -14.29 -7.51 -7.00
C GLU A 55 -15.36 -8.60 -7.18
N THR A 56 -15.28 -9.70 -6.42
CA THR A 56 -16.27 -10.79 -6.51
C THR A 56 -17.67 -10.34 -6.07
N SER A 57 -17.75 -9.36 -5.17
CA SER A 57 -19.01 -8.80 -4.66
C SER A 57 -19.53 -7.58 -5.43
N LEU A 58 -18.76 -7.10 -6.41
CA LEU A 58 -19.10 -5.95 -7.23
C LEU A 58 -20.00 -6.38 -8.39
N ASP A 59 -21.16 -5.77 -8.49
CA ASP A 59 -22.03 -5.90 -9.66
C ASP A 59 -21.43 -5.08 -10.81
N LEU A 60 -20.75 -5.80 -11.72
CA LEU A 60 -20.04 -5.21 -12.85
C LEU A 60 -20.99 -4.56 -13.85
N SER A 61 -22.25 -5.01 -13.95
CA SER A 61 -23.26 -4.37 -14.81
C SER A 61 -23.63 -3.00 -14.26
N ARG A 62 -23.84 -2.89 -12.94
CA ARG A 62 -24.12 -1.59 -12.29
C ARG A 62 -22.92 -0.64 -12.30
N MET A 63 -21.71 -1.18 -12.31
CA MET A 63 -20.50 -0.37 -12.53
C MET A 63 -20.44 0.15 -13.96
N GLU A 64 -20.74 -0.67 -14.96
CA GLU A 64 -20.79 -0.25 -16.36
C GLU A 64 -21.83 0.87 -16.58
N ASP A 65 -23.00 0.74 -15.95
CA ASP A 65 -24.06 1.76 -16.00
C ASP A 65 -23.75 3.01 -15.14
N THR A 66 -22.65 3.01 -14.40
CA THR A 66 -22.24 4.10 -13.49
C THR A 66 -23.34 4.46 -12.47
N ASP A 67 -23.93 3.44 -11.84
CA ASP A 67 -24.94 3.60 -10.79
C ASP A 67 -24.29 4.14 -9.49
N LEU A 68 -24.13 5.47 -9.41
CA LEU A 68 -23.41 6.14 -8.32
C LEU A 68 -23.93 5.78 -6.91
N PRO A 69 -25.26 5.74 -6.64
CA PRO A 69 -25.77 5.30 -5.35
C PRO A 69 -25.30 3.90 -4.95
N TYR A 70 -25.36 2.94 -5.88
CA TYR A 70 -24.88 1.59 -5.63
C TYR A 70 -23.38 1.53 -5.40
N LEU A 71 -22.60 2.17 -6.26
CA LEU A 71 -21.14 2.15 -6.17
C LEU A 71 -20.65 2.77 -4.86
N ARG A 72 -21.35 3.81 -4.37
CA ARG A 72 -21.11 4.39 -3.05
C ARG A 72 -21.43 3.40 -1.93
N GLU A 73 -22.61 2.79 -1.95
CA GLU A 73 -23.01 1.81 -0.94
C GLU A 73 -22.04 0.61 -0.90
N PHE A 74 -21.66 0.12 -2.07
CA PHE A 74 -20.63 -0.90 -2.23
C PHE A 74 -19.31 -0.47 -1.57
N ALA A 75 -18.81 0.73 -1.89
CA ALA A 75 -17.55 1.22 -1.33
C ALA A 75 -17.60 1.34 0.21
N VAL A 76 -18.70 1.84 0.79
CA VAL A 76 -18.91 1.88 2.26
C VAL A 76 -18.87 0.47 2.84
N ARG A 77 -19.67 -0.44 2.28
CA ARG A 77 -19.86 -1.78 2.83
C ARG A 77 -18.56 -2.58 2.82
N ILE A 78 -17.83 -2.53 1.70
CA ILE A 78 -16.53 -3.20 1.61
C ILE A 78 -15.54 -2.55 2.56
N ALA A 79 -15.45 -1.22 2.60
CA ALA A 79 -14.52 -0.54 3.51
C ALA A 79 -14.75 -0.91 4.97
N ALA A 80 -16.01 -1.02 5.41
CA ALA A 80 -16.36 -1.47 6.76
C ALA A 80 -15.99 -2.95 7.01
N THR A 81 -15.95 -3.78 5.97
CA THR A 81 -15.61 -5.20 6.08
C THR A 81 -14.10 -5.43 6.14
N VAL A 82 -13.33 -4.66 5.38
CA VAL A 82 -11.87 -4.85 5.24
C VAL A 82 -11.04 -3.85 6.05
N ASP A 83 -11.70 -2.94 6.78
CA ASP A 83 -11.08 -1.84 7.54
C ASP A 83 -10.06 -1.04 6.71
N CYS A 84 -10.39 -0.80 5.44
CA CYS A 84 -9.57 -0.05 4.49
C CYS A 84 -10.46 0.92 3.72
N ARG A 85 -9.93 2.10 3.40
CA ARG A 85 -10.60 3.00 2.46
C ARG A 85 -10.69 2.35 1.08
N VAL A 86 -11.88 2.38 0.48
CA VAL A 86 -12.15 1.83 -0.86
C VAL A 86 -12.59 2.96 -1.79
N THR A 87 -11.99 3.03 -2.97
CA THR A 87 -12.29 4.00 -4.00
C THR A 87 -12.52 3.28 -5.33
N LEU A 88 -13.64 3.58 -5.99
CA LEU A 88 -13.91 3.16 -7.36
C LEU A 88 -13.59 4.32 -8.30
N ILE A 89 -12.84 4.02 -9.35
CA ILE A 89 -12.31 5.00 -10.30
C ILE A 89 -12.73 4.56 -11.70
N ASN A 90 -13.22 5.47 -12.53
CA ASN A 90 -13.58 5.17 -13.91
C ASN A 90 -12.31 5.06 -14.81
N PRO A 91 -12.43 4.66 -16.09
CA PRO A 91 -11.28 4.51 -17.00
C PRO A 91 -10.50 5.80 -17.22
N ASP A 92 -11.15 6.95 -17.14
CA ASP A 92 -10.54 8.27 -17.30
C ASP A 92 -9.77 8.72 -16.05
N GLY A 93 -9.89 7.99 -14.94
CA GLY A 93 -9.25 8.30 -13.66
C GLY A 93 -10.07 9.15 -12.70
N ASN A 94 -11.33 9.46 -13.02
CA ASN A 94 -12.23 10.18 -12.13
C ASN A 94 -12.77 9.23 -11.07
N VAL A 95 -12.88 9.71 -9.83
CA VAL A 95 -13.47 8.94 -8.74
C VAL A 95 -14.98 8.93 -8.90
N VAL A 96 -15.57 7.74 -9.03
CA VAL A 96 -17.02 7.53 -9.15
C VAL A 96 -17.66 7.09 -7.84
N ALA A 97 -16.88 6.50 -6.93
CA ALA A 97 -17.29 6.28 -5.55
C ALA A 97 -16.07 6.25 -4.63
N ASP A 98 -16.27 6.65 -3.38
CA ASP A 98 -15.24 6.57 -2.34
C ASP A 98 -15.92 6.23 -1.01
N SER A 99 -15.28 5.45 -0.15
CA SER A 99 -15.83 5.01 1.13
C SER A 99 -15.94 6.13 2.18
N GLU A 100 -15.07 7.13 2.11
CA GLU A 100 -14.98 8.24 3.06
C GLU A 100 -15.58 9.55 2.52
N ILE A 101 -15.66 9.71 1.20
CA ILE A 101 -16.08 10.96 0.56
C ILE A 101 -17.51 10.84 0.00
N PRO A 102 -18.43 11.77 0.33
CA PRO A 102 -19.77 11.81 -0.25
C PRO A 102 -19.77 12.03 -1.77
N ILE A 103 -20.78 11.51 -2.47
CA ILE A 103 -20.93 11.60 -3.93
C ILE A 103 -20.81 13.04 -4.43
N ASP A 104 -21.48 13.99 -3.78
CA ASP A 104 -21.52 15.40 -4.17
C ASP A 104 -20.15 16.10 -4.08
N SER A 105 -19.20 15.49 -3.36
CA SER A 105 -17.84 16.02 -3.19
C SER A 105 -16.81 15.35 -4.10
N LEU A 106 -17.17 14.31 -4.85
CA LEU A 106 -16.23 13.57 -5.69
C LEU A 106 -15.65 14.43 -6.83
N GLY A 107 -16.43 15.38 -7.34
CA GLY A 107 -15.98 16.29 -8.41
C GLY A 107 -14.83 17.24 -8.02
N TYR A 108 -14.54 17.37 -6.73
CA TYR A 108 -13.40 18.16 -6.24
C TYR A 108 -12.13 17.33 -6.05
N LEU A 109 -12.20 16.02 -6.24
CA LEU A 109 -11.03 15.16 -6.15
C LEU A 109 -10.17 15.28 -7.39
N ASP A 110 -8.85 15.31 -7.17
CA ASP A 110 -7.89 15.19 -8.25
C ASP A 110 -8.17 13.90 -9.02
N ASN A 111 -7.89 13.91 -10.32
CA ASN A 111 -7.93 12.70 -11.12
C ASN A 111 -6.84 11.72 -10.66
N HIS A 112 -7.22 10.46 -10.47
CA HIS A 112 -6.35 9.41 -9.92
C HIS A 112 -5.57 8.65 -10.98
N LEU A 113 -5.79 8.88 -12.28
CA LEU A 113 -5.16 8.08 -13.35
C LEU A 113 -3.64 8.04 -13.22
N ARG A 114 -3.03 9.18 -12.87
CA ARG A 114 -1.57 9.33 -12.75
C ARG A 114 -0.97 8.78 -11.45
N ARG A 115 -1.79 8.24 -10.55
CA ARG A 115 -1.27 7.64 -9.32
C ARG A 115 -0.41 6.42 -9.66
N PRO A 116 0.76 6.23 -9.01
CA PRO A 116 1.68 5.15 -9.37
C PRO A 116 1.04 3.76 -9.28
N GLU A 117 0.19 3.52 -8.27
CA GLU A 117 -0.54 2.27 -8.13
C GLU A 117 -1.54 2.04 -9.28
N VAL A 118 -2.22 3.09 -9.75
CA VAL A 118 -3.18 3.02 -10.86
C VAL A 118 -2.44 2.75 -12.17
N GLN A 119 -1.35 3.47 -12.42
CA GLN A 119 -0.49 3.25 -13.59
C GLN A 119 0.12 1.84 -13.61
N ALA A 120 0.56 1.33 -12.46
CA ALA A 120 1.06 -0.04 -12.35
C ALA A 120 -0.05 -1.07 -12.62
N SER A 121 -1.27 -0.82 -12.13
CA SER A 121 -2.42 -1.71 -12.37
C SER A 121 -2.85 -1.72 -13.83
N LEU A 122 -2.77 -0.59 -14.55
CA LEU A 122 -2.99 -0.55 -16.00
C LEU A 122 -2.06 -1.49 -16.77
N ALA A 123 -0.80 -1.59 -16.35
CA ALA A 123 0.21 -2.41 -17.02
C ALA A 123 0.13 -3.90 -16.66
N LYS A 124 -0.26 -4.24 -15.42
CA LYS A 124 -0.14 -5.61 -14.86
C LYS A 124 -1.45 -6.20 -14.34
N GLY A 125 -2.55 -5.47 -14.41
CA GLY A 125 -3.84 -5.79 -13.78
C GLY A 125 -3.92 -5.44 -12.28
N ILE A 126 -2.78 -5.36 -11.59
CA ILE A 126 -2.67 -4.96 -10.19
C ILE A 126 -1.42 -4.09 -9.98
N GLY A 127 -1.50 -3.13 -9.07
CA GLY A 127 -0.43 -2.18 -8.81
C GLY A 127 -0.41 -1.70 -7.36
N PHE A 128 0.76 -1.28 -6.89
CA PHE A 128 0.97 -0.87 -5.51
C PHE A 128 1.79 0.41 -5.43
N ASN A 129 1.56 1.19 -4.37
CA ASN A 129 2.39 2.33 -4.04
C ASN A 129 2.43 2.57 -2.53
N ILE A 130 3.62 2.82 -1.99
CA ILE A 130 3.77 3.30 -0.61
C ILE A 130 3.74 4.82 -0.62
N ARG A 131 2.89 5.41 0.22
CA ARG A 131 2.88 6.85 0.44
C ARG A 131 2.74 7.19 1.92
N ARG A 132 3.51 8.18 2.37
CA ARG A 132 3.40 8.79 3.69
C ARG A 132 2.02 9.44 3.86
N SER A 133 1.27 9.00 4.87
CA SER A 133 0.04 9.65 5.30
C SER A 133 0.35 11.00 5.96
N LYS A 134 -0.35 12.05 5.52
CA LYS A 134 -0.20 13.41 6.06
C LYS A 134 -0.73 13.53 7.49
N THR A 135 -1.78 12.79 7.83
CA THR A 135 -2.49 12.95 9.11
C THR A 135 -1.83 12.20 10.24
N ILE A 136 -1.41 10.95 10.00
CA ILE A 136 -0.87 10.07 11.03
C ILE A 136 0.65 9.90 10.94
N SER A 137 1.31 10.54 9.95
CA SER A 137 2.75 10.45 9.73
C SER A 137 3.26 9.00 9.74
N LYS A 138 2.59 8.13 8.98
CA LYS A 138 2.97 6.72 8.75
C LYS A 138 2.93 6.39 7.27
N ASP A 139 3.78 5.48 6.84
CA ASP A 139 3.76 4.98 5.47
C ASP A 139 2.58 4.01 5.31
N LEU A 140 1.76 4.24 4.29
CA LEU A 140 0.62 3.40 3.95
C LEU A 140 0.85 2.77 2.58
N LEU A 141 0.49 1.49 2.45
CA LEU A 141 0.47 0.79 1.18
C LEU A 141 -0.90 0.99 0.53
N TYR A 142 -0.90 1.43 -0.71
CA TYR A 142 -2.08 1.55 -1.55
C TYR A 142 -2.01 0.50 -2.65
N LEU A 143 -3.13 -0.16 -2.91
CA LEU A 143 -3.31 -1.09 -4.01
C LEU A 143 -4.25 -0.46 -5.05
N SER A 144 -4.07 -0.83 -6.31
CA SER A 144 -5.08 -0.62 -7.36
C SER A 144 -5.19 -1.89 -8.17
N LYS A 145 -6.41 -2.28 -8.54
CA LYS A 145 -6.72 -3.41 -9.40
C LYS A 145 -7.61 -2.95 -10.54
N THR A 146 -7.29 -3.34 -11.77
CA THR A 146 -8.15 -3.04 -12.93
C THR A 146 -9.41 -3.89 -12.89
N ILE A 147 -10.55 -3.28 -13.17
CA ILE A 147 -11.83 -3.96 -13.35
C ILE A 147 -12.13 -4.02 -14.85
N ASN A 148 -12.32 -5.23 -15.36
CA ASN A 148 -12.68 -5.48 -16.75
C ASN A 148 -13.95 -6.32 -16.79
N PHE A 149 -14.87 -5.97 -17.69
CA PHE A 149 -16.13 -6.67 -17.87
C PHE A 149 -16.46 -6.75 -19.36
N ASN A 150 -16.85 -7.92 -19.86
CA ASN A 150 -17.16 -8.15 -21.28
C ASN A 150 -16.08 -7.66 -22.27
N GLY A 151 -14.80 -7.80 -21.89
CA GLY A 151 -13.66 -7.33 -22.72
C GLY A 151 -13.44 -5.82 -22.71
N LYS A 152 -14.23 -5.06 -21.95
CA LYS A 152 -14.11 -3.62 -21.77
C LYS A 152 -13.47 -3.30 -20.42
N HIS A 153 -12.58 -2.30 -20.41
CA HIS A 153 -12.04 -1.75 -19.17
C HIS A 153 -13.08 -0.82 -18.54
N LEU A 154 -13.56 -1.19 -17.34
CA LEU A 154 -14.55 -0.40 -16.60
C LEU A 154 -13.91 0.58 -15.61
N GLY A 155 -12.62 0.40 -15.29
CA GLY A 155 -11.87 1.29 -14.42
C GLY A 155 -11.09 0.53 -13.36
N PHE A 156 -11.05 1.05 -12.14
CA PHE A 156 -10.18 0.55 -11.08
C PHE A 156 -10.90 0.43 -9.74
N LEU A 157 -10.55 -0.63 -9.01
CA LEU A 157 -10.76 -0.76 -7.58
C LEU A 157 -9.46 -0.36 -6.87
N ARG A 158 -9.54 0.58 -5.95
CA ARG A 158 -8.38 1.09 -5.22
C ARG A 158 -8.63 1.08 -3.72
#